data_AF-A0A8B9LGK5-F1
#
_entry.id   AF-A0A8B9LGK5-F1
#
_cell.length_a   1.000
_cell.length_b   1.000
_cell.length_c   1.000
_cell.angle_alpha   90.00
_cell.angle_beta   90.00
_cell.angle_gamma   90.00
#
_symmetry.space_group_name_H-M   'P 1'
#
loop_
_entity.id
_entity.type
_entity.pdbx_description
1 polymer ?
#
loop_
_entity_poly.entity_id
_entity_poly.type
_entity_poly.pdbx_seq_one_letter_code
_entity_poly.pdbx_strand_id
1 'polypeptide(L)'
;MSEIKNNEASPANAGGASGAEKDWAEAKAAFDNLKSKKPRPPKPHTAVTIAVSSRTLFNMVEERKVWEQEGLERYVSYQQEHEDQPLKPGAAFPFVKALMTVNTRLRELYPEGEELFDIVLMTNNHAQVGVRLINSINHYDLLIERFCMTGGKSPIGYLKAYMTNLYLSKDSDKVQEAIEAGIAAATMFTPDMETELSETQLRVAFDGDAVLFSDESEIIVKQHGLDTFFEHERKNENTPLAQGPLKCFLEALGKLQKKFYAKNERLNCPIRTYLVTARSAASSGARVLKTLRSWGLEIDEALFLAGAPKGPLLQKIRPHIFFDDQMFHIEGAKELGTIAAHVPYGIGQKYHKGKLIEQPAKKS
;
A
#
# COMPACT_ATOMS: atom_id res chain seq x y z
N MET A 1 24.73 -67.94 31.18
CA MET A 1 24.96 -66.49 31.03
C MET A 1 25.06 -66.21 29.53
N SER A 2 24.18 -65.36 29.06
CA SER A 2 23.89 -65.06 27.65
C SER A 2 25.03 -64.30 26.97
N GLU A 3 25.46 -64.80 25.81
CA GLU A 3 26.41 -64.14 24.92
C GLU A 3 25.73 -63.08 24.06
N ILE A 4 26.38 -61.92 23.98
CA ILE A 4 26.02 -60.79 23.13
C ILE A 4 26.66 -61.01 21.76
N LYS A 5 25.86 -60.92 20.69
CA LYS A 5 26.33 -60.65 19.33
C LYS A 5 25.61 -59.43 18.76
N ASN A 6 26.41 -58.44 18.37
CA ASN A 6 26.02 -57.35 17.49
C ASN A 6 25.57 -57.89 16.13
N ASN A 7 24.55 -57.27 15.54
CA ASN A 7 24.34 -57.33 14.11
C ASN A 7 23.84 -55.99 13.56
N GLU A 8 24.27 -55.74 12.34
CA GLU A 8 24.39 -54.47 11.63
C GLU A 8 23.07 -53.84 11.16
N ALA A 9 23.19 -52.58 10.73
CA ALA A 9 22.14 -51.64 10.37
C ALA A 9 21.41 -51.96 9.05
N SER A 10 20.09 -51.72 9.04
CA SER A 10 19.25 -51.62 7.83
C SER A 10 19.19 -50.15 7.36
N PRO A 11 19.24 -49.86 6.05
CA PRO A 11 19.18 -48.49 5.56
C PRO A 11 17.75 -47.95 5.63
N ALA A 12 17.56 -46.85 6.36
CA ALA A 12 16.31 -46.11 6.43
C ALA A 12 16.09 -45.29 5.15
N ASN A 13 15.12 -45.72 4.35
CA ASN A 13 14.10 -44.94 3.65
C ASN A 13 14.48 -43.50 3.19
N ALA A 14 15.10 -43.40 2.01
CA ALA A 14 15.33 -42.14 1.28
C ALA A 14 14.35 -41.98 0.09
N GLY A 15 13.09 -42.39 0.24
CA GLY A 15 12.11 -42.46 -0.86
C GLY A 15 11.05 -41.34 -0.94
N GLY A 16 10.93 -40.47 0.07
CA GLY A 16 9.76 -39.58 0.21
C GLY A 16 9.81 -38.23 -0.51
N ALA A 17 10.99 -37.69 -0.80
CA ALA A 17 11.12 -36.31 -1.30
C ALA A 17 10.88 -36.19 -2.82
N SER A 18 11.27 -37.21 -3.61
CA SER A 18 11.22 -37.14 -5.08
C SER A 18 9.82 -37.32 -5.67
N GLY A 19 8.93 -38.04 -4.98
CA GLY A 19 7.54 -38.24 -5.40
C GLY A 19 6.69 -36.99 -5.21
N ALA A 20 6.84 -36.31 -4.07
CA ALA A 20 6.08 -35.10 -3.74
C ALA A 20 6.42 -33.91 -4.66
N GLU A 21 7.68 -33.75 -5.06
CA GLU A 21 8.07 -32.73 -6.05
C GLU A 21 7.50 -33.00 -7.44
N LYS A 22 7.41 -34.28 -7.83
CA LYS A 22 6.83 -34.70 -9.10
C LYS A 22 5.32 -34.50 -9.13
N ASP A 23 4.63 -34.90 -8.07
CA ASP A 23 3.19 -34.69 -7.89
C ASP A 23 2.85 -33.20 -7.88
N TRP A 24 3.71 -32.35 -7.28
CA TRP A 24 3.51 -30.90 -7.28
C TRP A 24 3.75 -30.28 -8.66
N ALA A 25 4.77 -30.74 -9.40
CA ALA A 25 5.03 -30.29 -10.76
C ALA A 25 3.91 -30.71 -11.73
N GLU A 26 3.36 -31.91 -11.58
CA GLU A 26 2.23 -32.42 -12.35
C GLU A 26 0.93 -31.67 -12.02
N ALA A 27 0.65 -31.43 -10.73
CA ALA A 27 -0.49 -30.61 -10.29
C ALA A 27 -0.39 -29.17 -10.79
N LYS A 28 0.82 -28.60 -10.80
CA LYS A 28 1.08 -27.26 -11.35
C LYS A 28 0.85 -27.23 -12.85
N ALA A 29 1.35 -28.21 -13.60
CA ALA A 29 1.13 -28.28 -15.05
C ALA A 29 -0.36 -28.47 -15.40
N ALA A 30 -1.09 -29.26 -14.61
CA ALA A 30 -2.53 -29.41 -14.74
C ALA A 30 -3.28 -28.09 -14.45
N PHE A 31 -2.92 -27.38 -13.38
CA PHE A 31 -3.47 -26.06 -13.06
C PHE A 31 -3.16 -25.02 -14.15
N ASP A 32 -1.94 -25.02 -14.66
CA ASP A 32 -1.49 -24.12 -15.73
C ASP A 32 -2.19 -24.39 -17.07
N ASN A 33 -2.80 -25.56 -17.26
CA ASN A 33 -3.58 -25.91 -18.46
C ASN A 33 -5.09 -25.60 -18.35
N LEU A 34 -5.59 -25.18 -17.18
CA LEU A 34 -7.00 -24.82 -17.00
C LEU A 34 -7.33 -23.50 -17.73
N LYS A 35 -8.20 -23.57 -18.74
CA LYS A 35 -8.68 -22.39 -19.48
C LYS A 35 -9.67 -21.60 -18.63
N SER A 36 -9.41 -20.31 -18.41
CA SER A 36 -10.31 -19.37 -17.72
C SER A 36 -10.56 -18.14 -18.58
N LYS A 37 -11.75 -17.55 -18.48
CA LYS A 37 -12.06 -16.25 -19.07
C LYS A 37 -11.53 -15.08 -18.22
N LYS A 38 -11.24 -15.30 -16.94
CA LYS A 38 -10.61 -14.31 -16.06
C LYS A 38 -9.07 -14.38 -16.20
N PRO A 39 -8.38 -13.24 -16.29
CA PRO A 39 -6.92 -13.22 -16.30
C PRO A 39 -6.36 -13.87 -15.03
N ARG A 40 -5.34 -14.72 -15.16
CA ARG A 40 -4.70 -15.32 -13.98
C ARG A 40 -4.02 -14.25 -13.12
N PRO A 41 -4.06 -14.38 -11.78
CA PRO A 41 -3.29 -13.52 -10.90
C PRO A 41 -1.78 -13.74 -11.16
N PRO A 42 -0.96 -12.69 -11.07
CA PRO A 42 0.47 -12.82 -11.25
C PRO A 42 1.10 -13.67 -10.14
N LYS A 43 2.25 -14.27 -10.43
CA LYS A 43 3.00 -15.02 -9.42
C LYS A 43 3.51 -14.08 -8.30
N PRO A 44 3.36 -14.45 -7.01
CA PRO A 44 3.66 -13.55 -5.89
C PRO A 44 5.09 -12.99 -5.85
N HIS A 45 6.08 -13.73 -6.35
CA HIS A 45 7.49 -13.32 -6.32
C HIS A 45 7.89 -12.32 -7.41
N THR A 46 7.05 -12.13 -8.43
CA THR A 46 7.28 -11.16 -9.52
C THR A 46 6.32 -9.98 -9.47
N ALA A 47 5.21 -10.13 -8.76
CA ALA A 47 4.16 -9.12 -8.66
C ALA A 47 4.53 -7.97 -7.73
N VAL A 48 3.88 -6.82 -7.95
CA VAL A 48 3.84 -5.73 -6.98
C VAL A 48 2.60 -5.92 -6.11
N THR A 49 2.79 -6.47 -4.92
CA THR A 49 1.70 -6.85 -4.02
C THR A 49 1.17 -5.64 -3.24
N ILE A 50 -0.10 -5.31 -3.46
CA ILE A 50 -0.84 -4.26 -2.76
C ILE A 50 -1.88 -4.91 -1.86
N ALA A 51 -1.66 -4.85 -0.55
CA ALA A 51 -2.62 -5.33 0.43
C ALA A 51 -3.55 -4.18 0.85
N VAL A 52 -4.86 -4.39 0.72
CA VAL A 52 -5.89 -3.43 1.15
C VAL A 52 -6.77 -4.06 2.22
N SER A 53 -7.14 -3.29 3.25
CA SER A 53 -8.10 -3.78 4.24
C SER A 53 -9.54 -3.65 3.79
N SER A 54 -10.43 -4.52 4.26
CA SER A 54 -11.85 -4.51 3.87
C SER A 54 -12.51 -3.14 4.07
N ARG A 55 -12.19 -2.45 5.18
CA ARG A 55 -12.69 -1.10 5.49
C ARG A 55 -12.10 0.02 4.63
N THR A 56 -10.99 -0.25 3.92
CA THR A 56 -10.46 0.69 2.92
C THR A 56 -11.04 0.45 1.54
N LEU A 57 -11.17 -0.81 1.14
CA LEU A 57 -11.73 -1.18 -0.16
C LEU A 57 -13.22 -0.87 -0.24
N PHE A 58 -13.95 -1.13 0.85
CA PHE A 58 -15.39 -0.93 0.95
C PHE A 58 -15.74 0.02 2.10
N ASN A 59 -16.80 0.78 1.92
CA ASN A 59 -17.40 1.57 2.97
C ASN A 59 -18.17 0.63 3.91
N MET A 60 -17.59 0.39 5.08
CA MET A 60 -18.16 -0.47 6.12
C MET A 60 -18.46 0.33 7.41
N VAL A 61 -18.86 1.60 7.29
CA VAL A 61 -19.09 2.48 8.45
C VAL A 61 -20.25 1.98 9.31
N GLU A 62 -21.36 1.55 8.70
CA GLU A 62 -22.52 1.03 9.44
C GLU A 62 -22.20 -0.32 10.10
N GLU A 63 -21.55 -1.21 9.37
CA GLU A 63 -21.08 -2.50 9.85
C GLU A 63 -20.12 -2.34 11.04
N ARG A 64 -19.27 -1.31 11.01
CA ARG A 64 -18.37 -0.99 12.12
C ARG A 64 -19.14 -0.53 13.37
N LYS A 65 -20.21 0.26 13.23
CA LYS A 65 -21.05 0.65 14.37
C LYS A 65 -21.67 -0.57 15.04
N VAL A 66 -22.17 -1.53 14.25
CA VAL A 66 -22.72 -2.79 14.77
C VAL A 66 -21.66 -3.55 15.58
N TRP A 67 -20.44 -3.67 15.06
CA TRP A 67 -19.33 -4.29 15.81
C TRP A 67 -19.06 -3.57 17.14
N GLU A 68 -18.93 -2.24 17.10
CA GLU A 68 -18.52 -1.43 18.25
C GLU A 68 -19.61 -1.39 19.34
N GLN A 69 -20.88 -1.46 18.96
CA GLN A 69 -22.02 -1.34 19.88
C GLN A 69 -22.55 -2.70 20.34
N GLU A 70 -22.60 -3.70 19.45
CA GLU A 70 -23.28 -4.98 19.68
C GLU A 70 -22.32 -6.18 19.71
N GLY A 71 -21.04 -5.98 19.38
CA GLY A 71 -20.00 -6.99 19.45
C GLY A 71 -19.90 -7.91 18.23
N LEU A 72 -18.96 -8.87 18.31
CA LEU A 72 -18.57 -9.73 17.19
C LEU A 72 -19.71 -10.62 16.68
N GLU A 73 -20.45 -11.28 17.57
CA GLU A 73 -21.50 -12.24 17.15
C GLU A 73 -22.59 -11.54 16.34
N ARG A 74 -23.07 -10.39 16.82
CA ARG A 74 -24.07 -9.61 16.12
C ARG A 74 -23.55 -9.06 14.79
N TYR A 75 -22.29 -8.61 14.76
CA TYR A 75 -21.63 -8.20 13.54
C TYR A 75 -21.59 -9.34 12.50
N VAL A 76 -21.24 -10.55 12.91
CA VAL A 76 -21.21 -11.71 12.00
C VAL A 76 -22.61 -12.01 11.45
N SER A 77 -23.63 -12.08 12.30
CA SER A 77 -25.02 -12.29 11.86
C SER A 77 -25.47 -11.18 10.90
N TYR A 78 -25.16 -9.91 11.20
CA TYR A 78 -25.49 -8.79 10.32
C TYR A 78 -24.86 -8.97 8.93
N GLN A 79 -23.60 -9.41 8.85
CA GLN A 79 -22.93 -9.62 7.57
C GLN A 79 -23.54 -10.77 6.77
N GLN A 80 -23.98 -11.83 7.44
CA GLN A 80 -24.68 -12.97 6.80
C GLN A 80 -26.07 -12.56 6.30
N GLU A 81 -26.85 -11.84 7.10
CA GLU A 81 -28.17 -11.31 6.72
C GLU A 81 -28.13 -10.41 5.48
N HIS A 82 -26.98 -9.77 5.22
CA HIS A 82 -26.78 -8.82 4.13
C HIS A 82 -25.80 -9.35 3.08
N GLU A 83 -25.52 -10.66 3.02
CA GLU A 83 -24.44 -11.21 2.19
C GLU A 83 -24.62 -10.97 0.68
N ASP A 84 -25.88 -10.88 0.22
CA ASP A 84 -26.24 -10.57 -1.17
C ASP A 84 -26.34 -9.06 -1.46
N GLN A 85 -26.13 -8.21 -0.46
CA GLN A 85 -26.14 -6.75 -0.61
C GLN A 85 -24.71 -6.23 -0.76
N PRO A 86 -24.29 -5.79 -1.96
CA PRO A 86 -22.93 -5.31 -2.19
C PRO A 86 -22.59 -4.13 -1.30
N LEU A 87 -21.38 -4.16 -0.72
CA LEU A 87 -20.86 -3.06 0.08
C LEU A 87 -20.52 -1.87 -0.82
N LYS A 88 -20.84 -0.65 -0.40
CA LYS A 88 -20.51 0.55 -1.17
C LYS A 88 -18.99 0.71 -1.34
N PRO A 89 -18.52 1.32 -2.44
CA PRO A 89 -17.10 1.63 -2.65
C PRO A 89 -16.48 2.42 -1.48
N GLY A 90 -15.25 2.04 -1.09
CA GLY A 90 -14.45 2.71 -0.08
C GLY A 90 -13.36 3.61 -0.67
N ALA A 91 -12.51 4.17 0.21
CA ALA A 91 -11.45 5.11 -0.18
C ALA A 91 -10.40 4.48 -1.13
N ALA A 92 -10.10 3.19 -0.99
CA ALA A 92 -9.12 2.52 -1.86
C ALA A 92 -9.72 2.06 -3.20
N PHE A 93 -11.04 2.12 -3.36
CA PHE A 93 -11.73 1.59 -4.53
C PHE A 93 -11.25 2.18 -5.87
N PRO A 94 -11.20 3.52 -6.05
CA PRO A 94 -10.71 4.09 -7.31
C PRO A 94 -9.23 3.77 -7.54
N PHE A 95 -8.40 3.73 -6.49
CA PHE A 95 -7.00 3.31 -6.59
C PHE A 95 -6.87 1.87 -7.09
N VAL A 96 -7.66 0.93 -6.56
CA VAL A 96 -7.70 -0.46 -7.03
C VAL A 96 -8.13 -0.56 -8.49
N LYS A 97 -9.14 0.20 -8.92
CA LYS A 97 -9.54 0.25 -10.34
C LYS A 97 -8.40 0.76 -11.22
N ALA A 98 -7.67 1.80 -10.79
CA ALA A 98 -6.53 2.32 -11.55
C ALA A 98 -5.37 1.32 -11.63
N LEU A 99 -5.08 0.55 -10.57
CA LEU A 99 -4.11 -0.56 -10.62
C LEU A 99 -4.54 -1.62 -11.65
N MET A 100 -5.83 -1.94 -11.71
CA MET A 100 -6.37 -2.87 -12.70
C MET A 100 -6.24 -2.32 -14.13
N THR A 101 -6.49 -1.03 -14.35
CA THR A 101 -6.26 -0.37 -15.65
C THR A 101 -4.80 -0.51 -16.09
N VAL A 102 -3.85 -0.30 -15.18
CA VAL A 102 -2.42 -0.50 -15.47
C VAL A 102 -2.13 -1.96 -15.82
N ASN A 103 -2.70 -2.92 -15.08
CA ASN A 103 -2.53 -4.34 -15.38
C ASN A 103 -3.06 -4.72 -16.76
N THR A 104 -4.21 -4.18 -17.18
CA THR A 104 -4.75 -4.39 -18.53
C THR A 104 -3.76 -3.91 -19.59
N ARG A 105 -3.26 -2.68 -19.45
CA ARG A 105 -2.24 -2.11 -20.35
C ARG A 105 -0.94 -2.91 -20.38
N LEU A 106 -0.50 -3.42 -19.22
CA LEU A 106 0.69 -4.28 -19.16
C LEU A 106 0.46 -5.61 -19.89
N ARG A 107 -0.72 -6.22 -19.77
CA ARG A 107 -1.06 -7.47 -20.48
C ARG A 107 -1.19 -7.28 -21.99
N GLU A 108 -1.67 -6.12 -22.44
CA GLU A 108 -1.69 -5.79 -23.88
C GLU A 108 -0.28 -5.74 -24.47
N LEU A 109 0.67 -5.14 -23.74
CA LEU A 109 2.07 -5.00 -24.19
C LEU A 109 2.92 -6.25 -23.94
N TYR A 110 2.57 -7.02 -22.91
CA TYR A 110 3.27 -8.20 -22.42
C TYR A 110 2.26 -9.29 -22.01
N PRO A 111 1.69 -10.03 -22.97
CA PRO A 111 0.63 -11.03 -22.69
C PRO A 111 1.04 -12.10 -21.67
N GLU A 112 2.31 -12.55 -21.73
CA GLU A 112 2.89 -13.54 -20.82
C GLU A 112 3.61 -12.89 -19.61
N GLY A 113 3.43 -11.58 -19.41
CA GLY A 113 4.10 -10.82 -18.37
C GLY A 113 3.51 -11.05 -16.98
N GLU A 114 4.34 -11.50 -16.05
CA GLU A 114 3.96 -11.78 -14.66
C GLU A 114 4.27 -10.62 -13.69
N GLU A 115 4.88 -9.54 -14.19
CA GLU A 115 5.17 -8.34 -13.40
C GLU A 115 3.98 -7.38 -13.53
N LEU A 116 2.99 -7.62 -12.67
CA LEU A 116 1.73 -6.90 -12.56
C LEU A 116 1.49 -6.52 -11.11
N PHE A 117 0.48 -5.68 -10.85
CA PHE A 117 -0.03 -5.53 -9.50
C PHE A 117 -0.81 -6.79 -9.07
N ASP A 118 -0.52 -7.28 -7.87
CA ASP A 118 -1.33 -8.29 -7.18
C ASP A 118 -2.09 -7.61 -6.04
N ILE A 119 -3.41 -7.60 -6.11
CA ILE A 119 -4.24 -6.94 -5.10
C ILE A 119 -4.75 -8.02 -4.14
N VAL A 120 -4.41 -7.88 -2.86
CA VAL A 120 -4.77 -8.84 -1.82
C VAL A 120 -5.69 -8.17 -0.82
N LEU A 121 -6.84 -8.79 -0.54
CA LEU A 121 -7.70 -8.34 0.56
C LEU A 121 -7.17 -8.90 1.89
N MET A 122 -6.85 -8.00 2.82
CA MET A 122 -6.33 -8.35 4.15
C MET A 122 -7.29 -7.86 5.23
N THR A 123 -7.98 -8.75 5.93
CA THR A 123 -8.96 -8.35 6.94
C THR A 123 -8.80 -9.10 8.25
N ASN A 124 -9.09 -8.40 9.34
CA ASN A 124 -9.15 -8.99 10.68
C ASN A 124 -10.53 -9.60 10.97
N ASN A 125 -11.45 -9.55 10.01
CA ASN A 125 -12.79 -10.08 10.17
C ASN A 125 -12.78 -11.60 10.35
N HIS A 126 -13.84 -12.10 10.99
CA HIS A 126 -14.15 -13.51 11.04
C HIS A 126 -14.46 -14.05 9.62
N ALA A 127 -14.07 -15.29 9.34
CA ALA A 127 -14.19 -15.89 8.00
C ALA A 127 -15.63 -15.91 7.44
N GLN A 128 -16.63 -15.98 8.32
CA GLN A 128 -18.06 -15.94 7.95
C GLN A 128 -18.47 -14.63 7.25
N VAL A 129 -17.73 -13.54 7.46
CA VAL A 129 -17.96 -12.25 6.77
C VAL A 129 -17.46 -12.28 5.32
N GLY A 130 -16.69 -13.31 4.95
CA GLY A 130 -16.02 -13.42 3.66
C GLY A 130 -16.98 -13.46 2.48
N VAL A 131 -18.16 -14.05 2.64
CA VAL A 131 -19.14 -14.21 1.55
C VAL A 131 -19.58 -12.86 1.00
N ARG A 132 -20.00 -11.93 1.87
CA ARG A 132 -20.39 -10.58 1.45
C ARG A 132 -19.26 -9.81 0.77
N LEU A 133 -18.02 -9.98 1.26
CA LEU A 133 -16.84 -9.37 0.65
C LEU A 133 -16.59 -9.91 -0.76
N ILE A 134 -16.69 -11.22 -0.95
CA ILE A 134 -16.55 -11.90 -2.25
C ILE A 134 -17.68 -11.45 -3.19
N ASN A 135 -18.93 -11.43 -2.72
CA ASN A 135 -20.08 -10.96 -3.49
C ASN A 135 -19.91 -9.52 -3.95
N SER A 136 -19.41 -8.65 -3.07
CA SER A 136 -19.11 -7.25 -3.42
C SER A 136 -17.99 -7.15 -4.46
N ILE A 137 -16.91 -7.92 -4.32
CA ILE A 137 -15.80 -7.97 -5.28
C ILE A 137 -16.28 -8.42 -6.67
N ASN A 138 -17.12 -9.46 -6.71
CA ASN A 138 -17.73 -9.94 -7.94
C ASN A 138 -18.71 -8.92 -8.54
N HIS A 139 -19.54 -8.28 -7.72
CA HIS A 139 -20.50 -7.26 -8.17
C HIS A 139 -19.81 -6.08 -8.89
N TYR A 140 -18.62 -5.68 -8.44
CA TYR A 140 -17.84 -4.60 -9.04
C TYR A 140 -16.79 -5.04 -10.06
N ASP A 141 -16.77 -6.32 -10.42
CA ASP A 141 -15.78 -6.95 -11.31
C ASP A 141 -14.33 -6.67 -10.89
N LEU A 142 -14.05 -6.68 -9.58
CA LEU A 142 -12.69 -6.49 -9.06
C LEU A 142 -11.89 -7.79 -9.22
N LEU A 143 -10.69 -7.70 -9.80
CA LEU A 143 -9.79 -8.84 -10.00
C LEU A 143 -8.97 -9.11 -8.74
N ILE A 144 -9.64 -9.46 -7.64
CA ILE A 144 -9.05 -9.79 -6.35
C ILE A 144 -9.32 -11.27 -6.06
N GLU A 145 -8.30 -12.10 -6.23
CA GLU A 145 -8.41 -13.56 -6.08
C GLU A 145 -7.80 -14.05 -4.76
N ARG A 146 -7.01 -13.21 -4.08
CA ARG A 146 -6.29 -13.56 -2.84
C ARG A 146 -6.87 -12.83 -1.64
N PHE A 147 -7.23 -13.61 -0.63
CA PHE A 147 -7.82 -13.14 0.62
C PHE A 147 -7.06 -13.69 1.82
N CYS A 148 -6.94 -12.89 2.85
CA CYS A 148 -6.54 -13.33 4.17
C CYS A 148 -7.48 -12.75 5.21
N MET A 149 -8.11 -13.64 5.98
CA MET A 149 -9.02 -13.31 7.07
C MET A 149 -8.44 -13.88 8.36
N THR A 150 -8.02 -13.02 9.28
CA THR A 150 -7.24 -13.45 10.46
C THR A 150 -8.08 -13.72 11.71
N GLY A 151 -9.40 -13.51 11.66
CA GLY A 151 -10.30 -13.79 12.79
C GLY A 151 -9.94 -13.02 14.05
N GLY A 152 -9.53 -11.75 13.91
CA GLY A 152 -9.17 -10.85 15.01
C GLY A 152 -7.67 -10.77 15.31
N LYS A 153 -6.83 -11.65 14.74
CA LYS A 153 -5.36 -11.58 14.92
C LYS A 153 -4.74 -10.51 14.03
N SER A 154 -3.53 -10.05 14.40
CA SER A 154 -2.82 -9.05 13.59
C SER A 154 -2.45 -9.59 12.19
N PRO A 155 -2.62 -8.81 11.12
CA PRO A 155 -2.33 -9.26 9.75
C PRO A 155 -0.84 -9.21 9.38
N ILE A 156 0.03 -8.66 10.23
CA ILE A 156 1.42 -8.37 9.88
C ILE A 156 2.22 -9.60 9.43
N GLY A 157 2.07 -10.73 10.12
CA GLY A 157 2.74 -11.98 9.74
C GLY A 157 2.36 -12.43 8.33
N TYR A 158 1.08 -12.26 7.96
CA TYR A 158 0.60 -12.54 6.61
C TYR A 158 1.11 -11.50 5.62
N LEU A 159 1.09 -10.21 5.93
CA LEU A 159 1.66 -9.19 5.02
C LEU A 159 3.12 -9.50 4.63
N LYS A 160 3.94 -10.02 5.56
CA LYS A 160 5.29 -10.51 5.23
C LYS A 160 5.27 -11.73 4.33
N ALA A 161 4.46 -12.74 4.65
CA ALA A 161 4.34 -13.97 3.86
C ALA A 161 3.83 -13.73 2.43
N TYR A 162 3.00 -12.70 2.25
CA TYR A 162 2.48 -12.26 0.96
C TYR A 162 3.48 -11.37 0.17
N MET A 163 4.65 -11.05 0.75
CA MET A 163 5.65 -10.14 0.17
C MET A 163 5.04 -8.77 -0.18
N THR A 164 4.22 -8.23 0.72
CA THR A 164 3.50 -6.98 0.48
C THR A 164 4.45 -5.80 0.23
N ASN A 165 4.27 -5.11 -0.91
CA ASN A 165 4.97 -3.87 -1.24
C ASN A 165 4.30 -2.63 -0.65
N LEU A 166 2.97 -2.66 -0.48
CA LEU A 166 2.21 -1.58 0.15
C LEU A 166 0.99 -2.14 0.90
N TYR A 167 0.81 -1.74 2.16
CA TYR A 167 -0.38 -2.03 2.95
C TYR A 167 -1.21 -0.77 3.22
N LEU A 168 -2.48 -0.79 2.81
CA LEU A 168 -3.41 0.31 3.03
C LEU A 168 -4.53 -0.12 3.98
N SER A 169 -4.74 0.66 5.05
CA SER A 169 -5.79 0.36 6.03
C SER A 169 -6.45 1.62 6.59
N LYS A 170 -7.66 1.50 7.17
CA LYS A 170 -8.27 2.52 8.02
C LYS A 170 -7.88 2.36 9.50
N ASP A 171 -7.05 1.36 9.78
CA ASP A 171 -6.59 1.02 11.12
C ASP A 171 -5.17 1.54 11.33
N SER A 172 -5.03 2.65 12.08
CA SER A 172 -3.75 3.29 12.31
C SER A 172 -2.77 2.41 13.07
N ASP A 173 -3.27 1.59 14.00
CA ASP A 173 -2.43 0.72 14.82
C ASP A 173 -1.83 -0.39 13.94
N LYS A 174 -2.63 -0.97 13.03
CA LYS A 174 -2.11 -1.96 12.07
C LYS A 174 -1.16 -1.36 11.04
N VAL A 175 -1.34 -0.10 10.67
CA VAL A 175 -0.40 0.61 9.79
C VAL A 175 0.92 0.84 10.50
N GLN A 176 0.89 1.28 11.76
CA GLN A 176 2.08 1.46 12.59
C GLN A 176 2.84 0.13 12.76
N GLU A 177 2.15 -0.95 13.14
CA GLU A 177 2.74 -2.29 13.27
C GLU A 177 3.39 -2.75 11.94
N ALA A 178 2.80 -2.41 10.78
CA ALA A 178 3.35 -2.76 9.46
C ALA A 178 4.63 -1.97 9.13
N ILE A 179 4.66 -0.67 9.40
CA ILE A 179 5.85 0.17 9.21
C ILE A 179 7.00 -0.31 10.09
N GLU A 180 6.74 -0.60 11.37
CA GLU A 180 7.72 -1.15 12.31
C GLU A 180 8.25 -2.52 11.85
N ALA A 181 7.41 -3.28 11.15
CA ALA A 181 7.76 -4.55 10.55
C ALA A 181 8.52 -4.43 9.22
N GLY A 182 8.82 -3.22 8.74
CA GLY A 182 9.54 -2.95 7.50
C GLY A 182 8.67 -3.02 6.23
N ILE A 183 7.35 -2.97 6.38
CA ILE A 183 6.39 -2.97 5.26
C ILE A 183 5.91 -1.54 5.04
N ALA A 184 5.99 -1.03 3.81
CA ALA A 184 5.41 0.27 3.48
C ALA A 184 3.91 0.24 3.74
N ALA A 185 3.40 1.17 4.54
CA ALA A 185 1.99 1.21 4.89
C ALA A 185 1.49 2.63 5.11
N ALA A 186 0.19 2.84 4.97
CA ALA A 186 -0.44 4.11 5.23
C ALA A 186 -1.90 3.96 5.69
N THR A 187 -2.34 4.89 6.54
CA THR A 187 -3.72 4.99 7.01
C THR A 187 -4.53 5.82 6.03
N MET A 188 -5.52 5.22 5.36
CA MET A 188 -6.31 5.91 4.34
C MET A 188 -7.49 6.69 4.91
N PHE A 189 -7.70 7.87 4.36
CA PHE A 189 -8.81 8.75 4.68
C PHE A 189 -9.70 8.96 3.46
N THR A 190 -11.01 9.01 3.72
CA THR A 190 -11.99 9.36 2.70
C THR A 190 -12.06 10.89 2.62
N PRO A 191 -12.09 11.49 1.42
CA PRO A 191 -12.26 12.93 1.26
C PRO A 191 -13.66 13.39 1.66
N ASP A 192 -13.80 14.69 1.95
CA ASP A 192 -15.08 15.28 2.37
C ASP A 192 -15.99 15.61 1.17
N MET A 193 -15.42 15.59 -0.03
CA MET A 193 -16.13 15.80 -1.28
C MET A 193 -15.66 14.82 -2.36
N GLU A 194 -16.58 14.41 -3.22
CA GLU A 194 -16.26 13.57 -4.36
C GLU A 194 -15.53 14.37 -5.44
N THR A 195 -14.49 13.77 -6.00
CA THR A 195 -13.72 14.33 -7.12
C THR A 195 -13.57 13.27 -8.18
N GLU A 196 -13.78 13.68 -9.44
CA GLU A 196 -13.58 12.81 -10.59
C GLU A 196 -12.08 12.51 -10.78
N LEU A 197 -11.74 11.23 -10.72
CA LEU A 197 -10.38 10.72 -10.90
C LEU A 197 -10.18 10.21 -12.33
N SER A 198 -8.93 10.11 -12.75
CA SER A 198 -8.61 9.60 -14.10
C SER A 198 -8.87 8.10 -14.19
N GLU A 199 -9.71 7.68 -15.14
CA GLU A 199 -9.96 6.25 -15.38
C GLU A 199 -8.82 5.55 -16.16
N THR A 200 -7.99 6.34 -16.84
CA THR A 200 -6.92 5.86 -17.74
C THR A 200 -5.54 5.84 -17.12
N GLN A 201 -5.33 6.60 -16.02
CA GLN A 201 -4.03 6.70 -15.35
C GLN A 201 -4.14 6.42 -13.86
N LEU A 202 -3.26 5.60 -13.33
CA LEU A 202 -2.88 5.58 -11.93
C LEU A 202 -2.01 6.81 -11.61
N ARG A 203 -2.51 7.69 -10.73
CA ARG A 203 -1.79 8.87 -10.25
C ARG A 203 -1.46 8.72 -8.78
N VAL A 204 -0.17 8.72 -8.44
CA VAL A 204 0.31 8.52 -7.07
C VAL A 204 1.15 9.71 -6.65
N ALA A 205 0.71 10.43 -5.62
CA ALA A 205 1.44 11.58 -5.10
C ALA A 205 2.08 11.25 -3.75
N PHE A 206 3.29 11.75 -3.54
CA PHE A 206 4.08 11.51 -2.33
C PHE A 206 4.60 12.83 -1.78
N ASP A 207 4.57 13.01 -0.47
CA ASP A 207 5.55 13.86 0.18
C ASP A 207 6.96 13.26 0.07
N GLY A 208 7.98 14.10 0.24
CA GLY A 208 9.38 13.71 0.29
C GLY A 208 9.78 13.16 1.65
N ASP A 209 9.99 14.06 2.61
CA ASP A 209 10.55 13.73 3.92
C ASP A 209 9.60 12.86 4.74
N ALA A 210 10.14 11.96 5.56
CA ALA A 210 9.40 10.97 6.34
C ALA A 210 8.42 10.05 5.55
N VAL A 211 8.43 10.12 4.21
CA VAL A 211 7.63 9.27 3.32
C VAL A 211 8.55 8.51 2.36
N LEU A 212 9.20 9.22 1.42
CA LEU A 212 10.18 8.64 0.50
C LEU A 212 11.60 8.67 1.08
N PHE A 213 11.91 9.73 1.83
CA PHE A 213 13.16 9.92 2.55
C PHE A 213 12.96 9.74 4.04
N SER A 214 14.05 9.60 4.80
CA SER A 214 13.99 9.59 6.26
C SER A 214 13.54 10.94 6.83
N ASP A 215 13.36 11.00 8.14
CA ASP A 215 13.05 12.22 8.90
C ASP A 215 14.29 13.04 9.29
N GLU A 216 15.46 12.75 8.69
CA GLU A 216 16.74 13.42 8.97
C GLU A 216 16.62 14.95 8.87
N SER A 217 15.98 15.44 7.82
CA SER A 217 15.78 16.87 7.61
C SER A 217 14.85 17.51 8.64
N GLU A 218 13.80 16.81 9.06
CA GLU A 218 12.90 17.28 10.10
C GLU A 218 13.62 17.38 11.46
N ILE A 219 14.48 16.40 11.77
CA ILE A 219 15.32 16.40 12.98
C ILE A 219 16.22 17.64 13.00
N ILE A 220 16.92 17.93 11.90
CA ILE A 220 17.81 19.09 11.80
C ILE A 220 17.04 20.40 11.99
N VAL A 221 15.89 20.56 11.33
CA VAL A 221 15.08 21.78 11.45
C VAL A 221 14.59 21.98 12.89
N LYS A 222 14.11 20.91 13.54
CA LYS A 222 13.61 20.98 14.93
C LYS A 222 14.72 21.25 15.96
N GLN A 223 15.92 20.74 15.74
CA GLN A 223 17.04 20.90 16.69
C GLN A 223 17.86 22.17 16.45
N HIS A 224 18.01 22.60 15.20
CA HIS A 224 19.00 23.61 14.79
C HIS A 224 18.44 24.72 13.90
N GLY A 225 17.15 24.70 13.57
CA GLY A 225 16.50 25.74 12.77
C GLY A 225 16.75 25.63 11.26
N LEU A 226 16.10 26.53 10.51
CA LEU A 226 16.07 26.51 9.04
C LEU A 226 17.40 26.86 8.37
N ASP A 227 18.17 27.80 8.94
CA ASP A 227 19.45 28.21 8.35
C ASP A 227 20.46 27.05 8.36
N THR A 228 20.56 26.35 9.50
CA THR A 228 21.40 25.15 9.63
C THR A 228 20.96 24.06 8.67
N PHE A 229 19.65 23.88 8.46
CA PHE A 229 19.12 22.97 7.47
C PHE A 229 19.56 23.33 6.05
N PHE A 230 19.47 24.60 5.62
CA PHE A 230 19.91 24.99 4.29
C PHE A 230 21.42 24.81 4.09
N GLU A 231 22.23 25.11 5.10
CA GLU A 231 23.67 24.82 5.04
C GLU A 231 23.96 23.32 4.93
N HIS A 232 23.22 22.52 5.70
CA HIS A 232 23.32 21.07 5.67
C HIS A 232 22.99 20.51 4.28
N GLU A 233 21.88 20.96 3.69
CA GLU A 233 21.46 20.53 2.34
C GLU A 233 22.48 20.93 1.27
N ARG A 234 23.04 22.14 1.35
CA ARG A 234 24.11 22.59 0.44
C ARG A 234 25.38 21.76 0.56
N LYS A 235 25.81 21.46 1.79
CA LYS A 235 27.02 20.64 2.04
C LYS A 235 26.83 19.19 1.58
N ASN A 236 25.62 18.66 1.70
CA ASN A 236 25.28 17.27 1.38
C ASN A 236 24.55 17.10 0.04
N GLU A 237 24.60 18.09 -0.85
CA GLU A 237 23.81 18.08 -2.10
C GLU A 237 24.04 16.83 -2.96
N ASN A 238 25.27 16.29 -2.94
CA ASN A 238 25.66 15.08 -3.68
C ASN A 238 25.62 13.80 -2.85
N THR A 239 25.24 13.89 -1.58
CA THR A 239 25.06 12.74 -0.68
C THR A 239 23.58 12.36 -0.68
N PRO A 240 23.19 11.14 -1.11
CA PRO A 240 21.80 10.72 -1.11
C PRO A 240 21.14 10.89 0.27
N LEU A 241 19.88 11.29 0.29
CA LEU A 241 19.05 11.24 1.51
C LEU A 241 18.87 9.78 1.94
N ALA A 242 18.78 9.54 3.25
CA ALA A 242 18.44 8.22 3.75
C ALA A 242 17.00 7.83 3.35
N GLN A 243 16.75 6.52 3.24
CA GLN A 243 15.48 6.01 2.74
C GLN A 243 14.36 6.11 3.77
N GLY A 244 13.17 6.51 3.30
CA GLY A 244 11.92 6.48 4.04
C GLY A 244 11.15 5.17 3.86
N PRO A 245 10.01 5.02 4.56
CA PRO A 245 9.22 3.78 4.57
C PRO A 245 8.60 3.42 3.22
N LEU A 246 8.32 4.38 2.33
CA LEU A 246 7.64 4.14 1.05
C LEU A 246 8.59 4.04 -0.14
N LYS A 247 9.92 4.10 0.05
CA LYS A 247 10.90 3.97 -1.04
C LYS A 247 10.71 2.68 -1.85
N CYS A 248 10.52 1.54 -1.17
CA CYS A 248 10.38 0.25 -1.85
C CYS A 248 9.12 0.18 -2.74
N PHE A 249 8.05 0.87 -2.35
CA PHE A 249 6.85 0.98 -3.16
C PHE A 249 7.08 1.88 -4.38
N LEU A 250 7.78 3.01 -4.24
CA LEU A 250 8.15 3.85 -5.38
C LEU A 250 9.08 3.11 -6.35
N GLU A 251 10.03 2.30 -5.85
CA GLU A 251 10.87 1.43 -6.68
C GLU A 251 10.03 0.43 -7.49
N ALA A 252 9.02 -0.16 -6.88
CA ALA A 252 8.10 -1.07 -7.55
C ALA A 252 7.29 -0.36 -8.66
N LEU A 253 6.79 0.85 -8.40
CA LEU A 253 6.13 1.68 -9.42
C LEU A 253 7.08 2.03 -10.56
N GLY A 254 8.30 2.48 -10.24
CA GLY A 254 9.32 2.85 -11.22
C GLY A 254 9.73 1.67 -12.10
N LYS A 255 9.78 0.46 -11.55
CA LYS A 255 10.02 -0.78 -12.31
C LYS A 255 8.92 -1.01 -13.35
N LEU A 256 7.64 -0.87 -12.97
CA LEU A 256 6.52 -1.01 -13.91
C LEU A 256 6.47 0.12 -14.93
N GLN A 257 6.76 1.37 -14.55
CA GLN A 257 6.87 2.51 -15.47
C GLN A 257 7.91 2.24 -16.58
N LYS A 258 9.08 1.72 -16.21
CA LYS A 258 10.15 1.38 -17.17
C LYS A 258 9.72 0.35 -18.22
N LYS A 259 8.77 -0.54 -17.91
CA LYS A 259 8.21 -1.47 -18.92
C LYS A 259 7.47 -0.73 -20.03
N PHE A 260 6.68 0.28 -19.67
CA PHE A 260 6.03 1.14 -20.68
C PHE A 260 7.06 1.92 -21.48
N TYR A 261 8.13 2.42 -20.84
CA TYR A 261 9.17 3.19 -21.51
C TYR A 261 9.90 2.33 -22.55
N ALA A 262 10.17 1.06 -22.23
CA ALA A 262 10.76 0.10 -23.16
C ALA A 262 9.89 -0.21 -24.39
N LYS A 263 8.61 0.17 -24.37
CA LYS A 263 7.66 0.06 -25.49
C LYS A 263 7.35 1.41 -26.16
N ASN A 264 8.18 2.43 -25.90
CA ASN A 264 7.97 3.80 -26.37
C ASN A 264 6.68 4.47 -25.85
N GLU A 265 6.11 3.97 -24.75
CA GLU A 265 4.88 4.51 -24.13
C GLU A 265 5.21 5.42 -22.94
N ARG A 266 6.33 6.16 -23.00
CA ARG A 266 6.75 7.05 -21.90
C ARG A 266 5.75 8.17 -21.64
N LEU A 267 5.28 8.83 -22.69
CA LEU A 267 4.32 9.93 -22.57
C LEU A 267 2.89 9.44 -22.25
N ASN A 268 2.54 8.23 -22.69
CA ASN A 268 1.24 7.61 -22.45
C ASN A 268 1.27 6.59 -21.31
N CYS A 269 2.30 6.64 -20.45
CA CYS A 269 2.42 5.69 -19.35
C CYS A 269 1.19 5.83 -18.45
N PRO A 270 0.49 4.72 -18.13
CA PRO A 270 -0.69 4.77 -17.28
C PRO A 270 -0.30 4.92 -15.80
N ILE A 271 0.97 4.90 -15.43
CA ILE A 271 1.43 5.20 -14.08
C ILE A 271 2.08 6.58 -14.10
N ARG A 272 1.60 7.50 -13.28
CA ARG A 272 2.14 8.84 -13.13
C ARG A 272 2.44 9.14 -11.66
N THR A 273 3.69 9.50 -11.36
CA THR A 273 4.17 9.74 -10.00
C THR A 273 4.46 11.22 -9.78
N TYR A 274 4.09 11.70 -8.59
CA TYR A 274 4.23 13.10 -8.20
C TYR A 274 4.99 13.21 -6.89
N LEU A 275 6.01 14.07 -6.84
CA LEU A 275 6.61 14.54 -5.60
C LEU A 275 5.96 15.89 -5.24
N VAL A 276 5.32 15.98 -4.07
CA VAL A 276 4.66 17.19 -3.57
C VAL A 276 5.26 17.54 -2.21
N THR A 277 6.32 18.34 -2.21
CA THR A 277 7.15 18.58 -1.01
C THR A 277 7.12 20.03 -0.56
N ALA A 278 7.10 20.24 0.77
CA ALA A 278 7.23 21.56 1.37
C ALA A 278 8.63 22.18 1.17
N ARG A 279 9.62 21.40 0.72
CA ARG A 279 10.97 21.90 0.41
C ARG A 279 10.95 22.99 -0.65
N SER A 280 11.94 23.88 -0.57
CA SER A 280 12.21 24.89 -1.60
C SER A 280 13.10 24.29 -2.70
N ALA A 281 12.71 24.52 -3.96
CA ALA A 281 13.49 24.07 -5.12
C ALA A 281 14.91 24.63 -5.09
N ALA A 282 15.06 25.92 -4.73
CA ALA A 282 16.32 26.65 -4.82
C ALA A 282 17.32 26.26 -3.73
N SER A 283 16.85 25.98 -2.50
CA SER A 283 17.75 25.76 -1.35
C SER A 283 17.90 24.29 -0.94
N SER A 284 16.94 23.42 -1.26
CA SER A 284 16.91 22.04 -0.75
C SER A 284 16.39 21.01 -1.76
N GLY A 285 16.01 21.45 -2.98
CA GLY A 285 15.45 20.57 -4.00
C GLY A 285 16.48 19.76 -4.79
N ALA A 286 17.71 20.29 -4.95
CA ALA A 286 18.74 19.62 -5.74
C ALA A 286 19.12 18.25 -5.17
N ARG A 287 19.31 18.14 -3.84
CA ARG A 287 19.63 16.87 -3.15
C ARG A 287 18.52 15.84 -3.33
N VAL A 288 17.25 16.25 -3.25
CA VAL A 288 16.08 15.38 -3.47
C VAL A 288 16.10 14.77 -4.88
N LEU A 289 16.26 15.59 -5.91
CA LEU A 289 16.27 15.12 -7.29
C LEU A 289 17.49 14.24 -7.60
N LYS A 290 18.66 14.57 -7.04
CA LYS A 290 19.88 13.75 -7.14
C LYS A 290 19.71 12.41 -6.44
N THR A 291 19.05 12.38 -5.28
CA THR A 291 18.75 11.15 -4.54
C THR A 291 17.86 10.23 -5.36
N LEU A 292 16.73 10.71 -5.87
CA LEU A 292 15.82 9.92 -6.71
C LEU A 292 16.54 9.36 -7.94
N ARG A 293 17.35 10.19 -8.60
CA ARG A 293 18.18 9.76 -9.73
C ARG A 293 19.18 8.67 -9.36
N SER A 294 19.84 8.79 -8.19
CA SER A 294 20.80 7.78 -7.72
C SER A 294 20.14 6.42 -7.44
N TRP A 295 18.86 6.42 -7.08
CA TRP A 295 18.05 5.22 -6.93
C TRP A 295 17.50 4.71 -8.27
N GLY A 296 17.77 5.42 -9.37
CA GLY A 296 17.21 5.11 -10.69
C GLY A 296 15.70 5.31 -10.77
N LEU A 297 15.15 6.17 -9.90
CA LEU A 297 13.73 6.52 -9.86
C LEU A 297 13.50 7.83 -10.60
N GLU A 298 12.50 7.82 -11.46
CA GLU A 298 12.08 8.97 -12.25
C GLU A 298 10.69 9.35 -11.76
N ILE A 299 10.57 10.55 -11.19
CA ILE A 299 9.28 11.16 -10.86
C ILE A 299 8.83 11.96 -12.07
N ASP A 300 7.57 11.82 -12.48
CA ASP A 300 7.03 12.53 -13.64
C ASP A 300 6.90 14.04 -13.37
N GLU A 301 6.45 14.41 -12.17
CA GLU A 301 6.25 15.80 -11.77
C GLU A 301 6.74 16.04 -10.34
N ALA A 302 7.66 16.99 -10.17
CA ALA A 302 8.18 17.38 -8.85
C ALA A 302 7.77 18.82 -8.53
N LEU A 303 6.94 18.97 -7.51
CA LEU A 303 6.37 20.23 -7.04
C LEU A 303 7.05 20.58 -5.71
N PHE A 304 7.79 21.69 -5.72
CA PHE A 304 8.49 22.24 -4.56
C PHE A 304 7.75 23.48 -4.07
N LEU A 305 7.17 23.41 -2.89
CA LEU A 305 6.19 24.38 -2.41
C LEU A 305 6.81 25.48 -1.55
N ALA A 306 8.05 25.31 -1.08
CA ALA A 306 8.71 26.25 -0.17
C ALA A 306 7.81 26.67 1.02
N GLY A 307 7.10 25.70 1.61
CA GLY A 307 6.16 25.89 2.72
C GLY A 307 4.72 26.25 2.33
N ALA A 308 4.41 26.46 1.04
CA ALA A 308 3.03 26.70 0.61
C ALA A 308 2.13 25.47 0.83
N PRO A 309 0.80 25.65 1.01
CA PRO A 309 -0.13 24.54 1.19
C PRO A 309 -0.17 23.57 -0.01
N LYS A 310 -0.21 22.26 0.26
CA LYS A 310 -0.25 21.21 -0.77
C LYS A 310 -1.62 21.07 -1.45
N GLY A 311 -2.69 21.37 -0.72
CA GLY A 311 -4.08 21.18 -1.12
C GLY A 311 -4.43 21.68 -2.54
N PRO A 312 -4.17 22.95 -2.90
CA PRO A 312 -4.50 23.47 -4.23
C PRO A 312 -3.83 22.71 -5.38
N LEU A 313 -2.60 22.25 -5.19
CA LEU A 313 -1.89 21.45 -6.20
C LEU A 313 -2.45 20.03 -6.28
N LEU A 314 -2.80 19.43 -5.14
CA LEU A 314 -3.46 18.12 -5.12
C LEU A 314 -4.81 18.14 -5.82
N GLN A 315 -5.59 19.21 -5.66
CA GLN A 315 -6.85 19.41 -6.38
C GLN A 315 -6.65 19.49 -7.91
N LYS A 316 -5.51 20.02 -8.37
CA LYS A 316 -5.14 20.04 -9.80
C LYS A 316 -4.69 18.67 -10.29
N ILE A 317 -3.88 17.98 -9.49
CA ILE A 317 -3.31 16.67 -9.83
C ILE A 317 -4.41 15.59 -9.85
N ARG A 318 -5.36 15.66 -8.91
CA ARG A 318 -6.40 14.65 -8.64
C ARG A 318 -5.78 13.24 -8.54
N PRO A 319 -4.88 13.01 -7.56
CA PRO A 319 -4.23 11.73 -7.43
C PRO A 319 -5.23 10.68 -6.92
N HIS A 320 -5.00 9.42 -7.29
CA HIS A 320 -5.76 8.30 -6.73
C HIS A 320 -5.41 8.07 -5.25
N ILE A 321 -4.20 8.47 -4.86
CA ILE A 321 -3.73 8.45 -3.48
C ILE A 321 -2.60 9.48 -3.31
N PHE A 322 -2.66 10.22 -2.21
CA PHE A 322 -1.60 11.12 -1.76
C PHE A 322 -1.06 10.65 -0.41
N PHE A 323 0.27 10.44 -0.32
CA PHE A 323 0.94 10.02 0.91
C PHE A 323 1.63 11.20 1.60
N ASP A 324 1.41 11.34 2.90
CA ASP A 324 2.03 12.38 3.72
C ASP A 324 2.19 11.87 5.17
N ASP A 325 3.23 12.29 5.87
CA ASP A 325 3.45 11.93 7.28
C ASP A 325 2.76 12.89 8.26
N GLN A 326 2.28 14.05 7.80
CA GLN A 326 1.69 15.06 8.68
C GLN A 326 0.18 15.13 8.53
N MET A 327 -0.54 14.94 9.65
CA MET A 327 -2.00 14.97 9.66
C MET A 327 -2.59 16.30 9.16
N PHE A 328 -1.90 17.43 9.35
CA PHE A 328 -2.34 18.72 8.82
C PHE A 328 -2.43 18.73 7.28
N HIS A 329 -1.47 18.09 6.60
CA HIS A 329 -1.50 17.94 5.14
C HIS A 329 -2.57 16.96 4.69
N ILE A 330 -2.80 15.90 5.46
CA ILE A 330 -3.87 14.92 5.23
C ILE A 330 -5.25 15.60 5.29
N GLU A 331 -5.52 16.39 6.33
CA GLU A 331 -6.79 17.11 6.48
C GLU A 331 -6.99 18.14 5.35
N GLY A 332 -5.98 18.97 5.05
CA GLY A 332 -6.08 19.92 3.93
C GLY A 332 -6.27 19.25 2.55
N ALA A 333 -5.80 18.02 2.37
CA ALA A 333 -6.04 17.24 1.16
C ALA A 333 -7.48 16.71 1.11
N LYS A 334 -8.02 16.21 2.23
CA LYS A 334 -9.39 15.69 2.34
C LYS A 334 -10.44 16.77 2.08
N GLU A 335 -10.24 17.96 2.65
CA GLU A 335 -11.12 19.13 2.48
C GLU A 335 -11.28 19.51 1.00
N LEU A 336 -10.24 19.27 0.20
CA LEU A 336 -10.21 19.61 -1.23
C LEU A 336 -10.44 18.42 -2.16
N GLY A 337 -11.01 17.33 -1.63
CA GLY A 337 -11.46 16.18 -2.44
C GLY A 337 -10.38 15.17 -2.79
N THR A 338 -9.21 15.22 -2.15
CA THR A 338 -8.11 14.28 -2.40
C THR A 338 -8.16 13.09 -1.44
N ILE A 339 -8.03 11.87 -1.97
CA ILE A 339 -7.84 10.67 -1.16
C ILE A 339 -6.43 10.70 -0.58
N ALA A 340 -6.34 10.89 0.73
CA ALA A 340 -5.08 11.05 1.45
C ALA A 340 -4.78 9.82 2.32
N ALA A 341 -3.49 9.53 2.49
CA ALA A 341 -3.00 8.37 3.21
C ALA A 341 -1.84 8.78 4.13
N HIS A 342 -2.10 8.72 5.44
CA HIS A 342 -1.14 9.12 6.47
C HIS A 342 -0.09 8.03 6.69
N VAL A 343 1.18 8.40 6.61
CA VAL A 343 2.32 7.52 6.91
C VAL A 343 2.84 7.87 8.32
N PRO A 344 2.50 7.09 9.36
CA PRO A 344 2.93 7.40 10.72
C PRO A 344 4.41 7.03 10.93
N TYR A 345 5.31 7.83 10.34
CA TYR A 345 6.75 7.66 10.40
C TYR A 345 7.43 8.96 10.81
N GLY A 346 8.62 8.83 11.39
CA GLY A 346 9.47 9.96 11.77
C GLY A 346 9.16 10.57 13.15
N ILE A 347 10.04 11.48 13.58
CA ILE A 347 9.91 12.16 14.86
C ILE A 347 8.65 13.04 14.97
N GLY A 348 8.08 13.51 13.86
CA GLY A 348 6.80 14.22 13.81
C GLY A 348 5.69 13.52 14.60
N GLN A 349 5.66 12.18 14.56
CA GLN A 349 4.65 11.37 15.25
C GLN A 349 4.75 11.42 16.78
N LYS A 350 5.95 11.61 17.34
CA LYS A 350 6.16 11.64 18.80
C LYS A 350 5.61 12.91 19.44
N TYR A 351 5.63 14.03 18.72
CA TYR A 351 5.15 15.32 19.22
C TYR A 351 3.62 15.46 19.16
N HIS A 352 2.94 14.69 18.30
CA HIS A 352 1.48 14.62 18.25
C HIS A 352 0.84 13.61 19.24
N LYS A 353 1.64 12.83 19.98
CA LYS A 353 1.14 12.05 21.14
C LYS A 353 0.72 12.93 22.35
N GLY A 354 0.73 14.26 22.21
CA GLY A 354 0.29 15.22 23.22
C GLY A 354 -1.20 15.55 23.13
N LYS A 355 -1.99 14.98 24.06
CA LYS A 355 -3.37 15.32 24.50
C LYS A 355 -4.47 15.42 23.43
N LEU A 356 -5.44 14.50 23.52
CA LEU A 356 -6.82 14.72 23.06
C LEU A 356 -7.28 16.11 23.52
N ILE A 357 -7.64 16.97 22.58
CA ILE A 357 -8.38 18.20 22.88
C ILE A 357 -9.77 17.74 23.31
N GLU A 358 -10.05 17.73 24.61
CA GLU A 358 -11.42 17.63 25.11
C GLU A 358 -12.21 18.79 24.51
N GLN A 359 -13.27 18.47 23.75
CA GLN A 359 -14.20 19.48 23.29
C GLN A 359 -14.85 20.13 24.53
N PRO A 360 -14.86 21.46 24.65
CA PRO A 360 -15.53 22.10 25.78
C PRO A 360 -17.01 21.75 25.75
N ALA A 361 -17.51 21.24 26.88
CA ALA A 361 -18.90 20.88 27.06
C ALA A 361 -19.82 22.02 26.60
N LYS A 362 -20.76 21.72 25.70
CA LYS A 362 -21.84 22.62 25.34
C LYS A 362 -22.56 23.02 26.63
N LYS A 363 -22.45 24.29 27.02
CA LYS A 363 -23.31 24.87 28.05
C LYS A 363 -24.73 24.87 27.50
N SER A 364 -25.58 24.09 28.16
CA SER A 364 -27.04 24.05 28.04
C SER A 364 -27.67 25.41 28.29
#